data_AF-A0AAU9XYH9-F1
#
_entry.id   AF-A0AAU9XYH9-F1
#
_cell.length_a   1.000
_cell.length_b   1.000
_cell.length_c   1.000
_cell.angle_alpha   90.00
_cell.angle_beta   90.00
_cell.angle_gamma   90.00
#
_symmetry.space_group_name_H-M   'P 1'
#
loop_
_entity.id
_entity.type
_entity.pdbx_description
1 polymer ?
#
loop_
_entity_poly.entity_id
_entity_poly.type
_entity_poly.pdbx_seq_one_letter_code
_entity_poly.pdbx_strand_id
1 'polypeptide(L)'
;MASNQTNRFQSLESSIEEFTDGQENENTKKKTKEYVALLHEFLVLKRETRQMDEQDETNGRMTPQALNKFLSEFLITVRKKEHNEEYKPNSLRTFFASFQRHSKKK
;
A
#
# COMPACT_ATOMS: atom_id res chain seq x y z
N MET A 1 -28.68 24.56 2.78
CA MET A 1 -28.62 23.10 2.54
C MET A 1 -27.15 22.71 2.64
N ALA A 2 -26.74 22.12 3.77
CA ALA A 2 -25.36 21.68 3.94
C ALA A 2 -25.07 20.49 3.01
N SER A 3 -23.98 20.57 2.26
CA SER A 3 -23.49 19.48 1.42
C SER A 3 -23.11 18.31 2.31
N ASN A 4 -23.87 17.23 2.27
CA ASN A 4 -23.45 15.93 2.79
C ASN A 4 -22.35 15.41 1.88
N GLN A 5 -21.10 15.87 2.07
CA GLN A 5 -19.95 15.16 1.53
C GLN A 5 -19.89 13.80 2.22
N THR A 6 -20.40 12.77 1.54
CA THR A 6 -20.13 11.38 1.92
C THR A 6 -18.63 11.19 1.81
N ASN A 7 -17.94 11.12 2.95
CA ASN A 7 -16.53 10.81 2.97
C ASN A 7 -16.37 9.43 2.33
N ARG A 8 -15.72 9.38 1.16
CA ARG A 8 -15.50 8.13 0.42
C ARG A 8 -14.56 7.18 1.19
N PHE A 9 -13.91 7.68 2.24
CA PHE A 9 -12.95 6.94 3.04
C PHE A 9 -13.52 6.68 4.43
N GLN A 10 -13.51 5.42 4.84
CA GLN A 10 -13.91 4.97 6.16
C GLN A 10 -12.70 5.05 7.11
N SER A 11 -12.93 5.51 8.35
CA SER A 11 -11.91 5.42 9.40
C SER A 11 -11.65 3.95 9.71
N LEU A 12 -10.39 3.60 9.96
CA LEU A 12 -10.07 2.26 10.40
C LEU A 12 -10.39 2.17 11.91
N GLU A 13 -11.34 1.30 12.28
CA GLU A 13 -11.79 1.14 13.67
C GLU A 13 -10.89 0.19 14.49
N SER A 14 -9.96 -0.53 13.83
CA SER A 14 -9.08 -1.55 14.43
C SER A 14 -7.66 -1.46 13.86
N SER A 15 -6.69 -2.20 14.43
CA SER A 15 -5.35 -2.28 13.83
C SER A 15 -5.39 -2.98 12.47
N ILE A 16 -4.32 -2.82 11.68
CA ILE A 16 -4.17 -3.48 10.37
C ILE A 16 -4.10 -5.00 10.57
N GLU A 17 -3.46 -5.45 11.64
CA GLU A 17 -3.34 -6.85 12.04
C GLU A 17 -4.72 -7.44 12.36
N GLU A 18 -5.48 -6.78 13.24
CA GLU A 18 -6.83 -7.18 13.62
C GLU A 18 -7.77 -7.19 12.41
N PHE A 19 -7.68 -6.18 11.55
CA PHE A 19 -8.46 -6.11 10.31
C PHE A 19 -8.12 -7.27 9.36
N THR A 20 -6.84 -7.60 9.22
CA THR A 20 -6.36 -8.68 8.35
C THR A 20 -6.74 -10.05 8.89
N ASP A 21 -6.65 -10.24 10.21
CA ASP A 21 -6.98 -11.51 10.86
C ASP A 21 -8.49 -11.74 10.95
N GLY A 22 -9.31 -10.69 11.02
CA GLY A 22 -10.77 -10.73 10.96
C GLY A 22 -11.36 -10.93 9.56
N GLN A 23 -10.54 -11.05 8.52
CA GLN A 23 -11.03 -11.42 7.19
C GLN A 23 -11.48 -12.89 7.18
N GLU A 24 -12.78 -13.15 7.03
CA GLU A 24 -13.37 -14.50 7.02
C GLU A 24 -12.78 -15.40 5.91
N ASN A 25 -12.25 -14.82 4.84
CA ASN A 25 -11.67 -15.55 3.71
C ASN A 25 -10.16 -15.75 3.89
N GLU A 26 -9.76 -16.99 4.17
CA GLU A 26 -8.36 -17.41 4.31
C GLU A 26 -7.48 -17.03 3.10
N ASN A 27 -8.03 -17.02 1.88
CA ASN A 27 -7.27 -16.61 0.70
C ASN A 27 -6.96 -15.11 0.72
N THR A 28 -7.89 -14.28 1.19
CA THR A 28 -7.69 -12.84 1.33
C THR A 28 -6.64 -12.57 2.39
N LYS A 29 -6.77 -13.20 3.56
CA LYS A 29 -5.81 -13.12 4.66
C LYS A 29 -4.40 -13.50 4.21
N LYS A 30 -4.26 -14.65 3.53
CA LYS A 30 -2.97 -15.12 2.99
C LYS A 30 -2.36 -14.11 2.02
N LYS A 31 -3.14 -13.62 1.04
CA LYS A 31 -2.66 -12.64 0.07
C LYS A 31 -2.24 -11.32 0.72
N THR A 32 -3.00 -10.82 1.69
CA THR A 32 -2.64 -9.61 2.43
C THR A 32 -1.29 -9.78 3.13
N LYS A 33 -1.09 -10.90 3.85
CA LYS A 33 0.19 -11.21 4.51
C LYS A 33 1.35 -11.31 3.52
N GLU A 34 1.14 -11.96 2.37
CA GLU A 34 2.14 -12.04 1.30
C GLU A 34 2.53 -10.66 0.75
N TYR A 35 1.55 -9.77 0.50
CA TYR A 35 1.82 -8.41 0.00
C TYR A 35 2.54 -7.54 1.03
N VAL A 36 2.15 -7.63 2.31
CA VAL A 36 2.79 -6.89 3.41
C VAL A 36 4.25 -7.35 3.56
N ALA A 37 4.51 -8.66 3.54
CA ALA A 37 5.87 -9.18 3.60
C ALA A 37 6.74 -8.68 2.43
N LEU A 38 6.19 -8.65 1.22
CA LEU A 38 6.90 -8.15 0.03
C LEU A 38 7.24 -6.65 0.12
N LEU A 39 6.36 -5.86 0.74
CA LEU A 39 6.62 -4.45 1.01
C LEU A 39 7.72 -4.27 2.07
N HIS A 40 7.73 -5.09 3.12
CA HIS A 40 8.82 -5.09 4.11
C HIS A 40 10.17 -5.44 3.47
N GLU A 41 10.23 -6.46 2.61
CA GLU A 41 11.46 -6.80 1.86
C GLU A 41 11.96 -5.61 1.03
N PHE A 42 11.04 -4.88 0.38
CA PHE A 42 11.38 -3.68 -0.39
C PHE A 42 11.91 -2.54 0.49
N LEU A 43 11.33 -2.32 1.67
CA LEU A 43 11.83 -1.30 2.61
C LEU A 43 13.24 -1.63 3.11
N VAL A 44 13.49 -2.90 3.45
CA VAL A 44 14.84 -3.39 3.80
C VAL A 44 15.82 -3.17 2.66
N LEU A 45 15.44 -3.45 1.40
CA LEU A 45 16.26 -3.17 0.22
C LEU A 45 16.60 -1.68 0.09
N LYS A 46 15.68 -0.79 0.47
CA LYS A 46 15.89 0.66 0.48
C LYS A 46 16.68 1.16 1.70
N ARG A 47 17.15 0.26 2.56
CA ARG A 47 17.80 0.53 3.85
C ARG A 47 16.92 1.36 4.78
N GLU A 48 15.61 1.22 4.64
CA GLU A 48 14.65 1.86 5.51
C GLU A 48 14.42 0.97 6.73
N THR A 49 14.89 1.42 7.88
CA THR A 49 14.85 0.68 9.14
C THR A 49 13.71 1.13 10.06
N ARG A 50 12.98 2.18 9.66
CA ARG A 50 11.76 2.62 10.35
C ARG A 50 10.62 1.65 10.06
N GLN A 51 9.86 1.34 11.09
CA GLN A 51 8.70 0.45 11.00
C GLN A 51 7.54 1.17 10.29
N MET A 52 6.70 0.38 9.60
CA MET A 52 5.46 0.88 9.00
C MET A 52 4.38 1.15 10.05
N ASP A 53 4.39 0.37 11.13
CA ASP A 53 3.37 0.41 12.16
C ASP A 53 3.73 1.32 13.34
N GLU A 54 2.70 1.71 14.08
CA GLU A 54 2.74 2.72 15.14
C GLU A 54 3.44 2.28 16.43
N GLN A 55 3.78 1.00 16.62
CA GLN A 55 4.07 0.44 17.95
C GLN A 55 5.56 0.32 18.34
N ASP A 56 6.52 0.62 17.46
CA ASP A 56 7.94 0.47 17.77
C ASP A 56 8.64 1.83 18.04
N GLU A 57 8.86 2.13 19.32
CA GLU A 57 9.48 3.39 19.78
C GLU A 57 11.00 3.45 19.52
N THR A 58 11.64 2.37 19.07
CA THR A 58 13.10 2.27 19.03
C THR A 58 13.75 2.92 17.79
N ASN A 59 13.09 2.86 16.61
CA ASN A 59 13.63 3.36 15.34
C ASN A 59 12.88 4.59 14.78
N GLY A 60 11.82 5.05 15.44
CA GLY A 60 11.01 6.19 15.02
C GLY A 60 9.98 5.84 13.94
N ARG A 61 8.77 6.42 14.07
CA ARG A 61 7.65 6.20 13.15
C ARG A 61 7.92 6.78 11.76
N MET A 62 7.64 6.01 10.72
CA MET A 62 7.65 6.53 9.36
C MET A 62 6.53 7.56 9.18
N THR A 63 6.86 8.75 8.66
CA THR A 63 5.83 9.75 8.37
C THR A 63 4.94 9.26 7.22
N PRO A 64 3.64 9.61 7.19
CA PRO A 64 2.77 9.25 6.07
C PRO A 64 3.31 9.67 4.71
N GLN A 65 4.03 10.80 4.63
CA GLN A 65 4.66 11.28 3.41
C GLN A 65 5.82 10.38 2.97
N ALA A 66 6.66 9.92 3.90
CA ALA A 66 7.73 8.98 3.60
C ALA A 66 7.17 7.63 3.16
N LEU A 67 6.15 7.11 3.87
CA LEU A 67 5.48 5.87 3.50
C LEU A 67 4.85 5.97 2.11
N ASN A 68 4.16 7.08 1.79
CA ASN A 68 3.57 7.30 0.47
C ASN A 68 4.62 7.30 -0.65
N LYS A 69 5.81 7.85 -0.40
CA LYS A 69 6.93 7.78 -1.35
C LYS A 69 7.35 6.33 -1.59
N PHE A 70 7.58 5.55 -0.53
CA PHE A 70 7.96 4.15 -0.66
C PHE A 70 6.89 3.29 -1.31
N LEU A 71 5.62 3.46 -0.94
CA LEU A 71 4.50 2.79 -1.60
C LEU A 71 4.42 3.13 -3.08
N SER A 72 4.64 4.40 -3.45
CA SER A 72 4.65 4.81 -4.86
C SER A 72 5.78 4.13 -5.64
N GLU A 73 7.00 4.12 -5.08
CA GLU A 73 8.14 3.43 -5.68
C GLU A 73 7.92 1.90 -5.75
N PHE A 74 7.43 1.30 -4.67
CA PHE A 74 7.11 -0.12 -4.59
C PHE A 74 6.11 -0.51 -5.69
N LEU A 75 4.98 0.19 -5.78
CA LEU A 75 3.96 -0.08 -6.80
C LEU A 75 4.54 0.01 -8.21
N ILE A 76 5.47 0.91 -8.50
CA ILE A 76 6.08 1.03 -9.83
C ILE A 76 7.08 -0.11 -10.11
N THR A 77 7.80 -0.57 -9.09
CA THR A 77 8.96 -1.46 -9.22
C THR A 77 8.65 -2.93 -9.00
N VAL A 78 7.61 -3.25 -8.24
CA VAL A 78 7.24 -4.64 -7.92
C VAL A 78 6.88 -5.43 -9.18
N ARG A 79 7.42 -6.66 -9.29
CA ARG A 79 7.25 -7.59 -10.42
C ARG A 79 6.96 -8.99 -9.87
N LYS A 80 6.31 -9.84 -10.67
CA LYS A 80 6.15 -11.27 -10.35
C LYS A 80 7.51 -11.98 -10.46
N LYS A 81 7.76 -12.95 -9.58
CA LYS A 81 8.99 -13.77 -9.61
C LYS A 81 9.11 -14.58 -10.91
N GLU A 82 8.00 -15.13 -11.39
CA GLU A 82 7.97 -15.89 -12.63
C GLU A 82 7.77 -14.92 -13.80
N HIS A 83 8.76 -14.89 -14.70
CA HIS A 83 8.76 -14.13 -15.97
C HIS A 83 8.91 -12.61 -15.90
N ASN A 84 9.25 -12.03 -14.75
CA ASN A 84 9.38 -10.57 -14.58
C ASN A 84 8.12 -9.80 -15.04
N GLU A 85 6.98 -10.48 -15.02
CA GLU A 85 5.70 -9.90 -15.39
C GLU A 85 5.29 -8.81 -14.40
N GLU A 86 4.47 -7.87 -14.88
CA GLU A 86 3.91 -6.86 -14.00
C GLU A 86 3.07 -7.52 -12.90
N TYR A 87 3.35 -7.12 -11.65
CA TYR A 87 2.61 -7.57 -10.48
C TYR A 87 1.20 -6.97 -10.40
N LYS A 88 0.92 -5.91 -11.18
CA LYS A 88 -0.28 -5.08 -11.03
C LYS A 88 -1.53 -5.74 -11.62
N PRO A 89 -2.69 -5.65 -10.93
CA PRO A 89 -3.96 -5.85 -11.60
C PRO A 89 -4.23 -4.73 -12.62
N ASN A 90 -4.90 -5.07 -13.73
CA ASN A 90 -5.23 -4.14 -14.82
C ASN A 90 -5.96 -2.87 -14.35
N SER A 91 -6.72 -2.94 -13.26
CA SER A 91 -7.43 -1.80 -12.65
C SER A 91 -6.46 -0.74 -12.12
N LEU A 92 -5.40 -1.16 -11.40
CA LEU A 92 -4.39 -0.24 -10.87
C LEU A 92 -3.57 0.38 -12.00
N ARG A 93 -3.30 -0.38 -13.08
CA ARG A 93 -2.66 0.15 -14.29
C ARG A 93 -3.50 1.24 -14.94
N THR A 94 -4.81 0.98 -15.10
CA THR A 94 -5.76 1.94 -15.67
C THR A 94 -5.85 3.21 -14.83
N PHE A 95 -5.84 3.06 -13.50
CA PHE A 95 -5.80 4.16 -12.54
C PHE A 95 -4.52 5.01 -12.68
N PHE A 96 -3.33 4.41 -12.64
CA PHE A 96 -2.09 5.16 -12.85
C PHE A 96 -2.06 5.87 -14.22
N ALA A 97 -2.51 5.18 -15.26
CA ALA A 97 -2.58 5.74 -16.61
C ALA A 97 -3.54 6.93 -16.70
N SER A 98 -4.65 6.95 -15.95
CA SER A 98 -5.55 8.12 -15.92
C SER A 98 -4.89 9.34 -15.29
N PHE A 99 -4.14 9.18 -14.20
CA PHE A 99 -3.36 10.28 -13.60
C PHE A 99 -2.25 10.76 -14.54
N GLN A 100 -1.49 9.84 -15.14
CA GLN A 100 -0.44 10.21 -16.10
C GLN A 100 -1.01 10.99 -17.29
N ARG A 101 -2.14 10.56 -17.87
CA ARG A 101 -2.81 11.31 -18.95
C ARG A 101 -3.28 12.69 -18.51
N HIS A 102 -3.75 12.82 -17.27
CA HIS A 102 -4.15 14.11 -16.71
C HIS A 102 -2.95 15.04 -16.49
N SER A 103 -1.86 14.53 -15.92
CA SER A 103 -0.64 15.30 -15.64
C SER A 103 0.16 15.68 -16.89
N LYS A 104 0.15 14.83 -17.94
CA LYS A 104 0.83 15.09 -19.22
C LYS A 104 0.04 16.02 -20.16
N LYS A 105 -1.19 16.41 -19.80
CA LYS A 105 -2.02 17.35 -20.56
C LYS A 105 -1.78 18.82 -20.16
N LYS A 106 -0.66 19.14 -19.52
CA LYS A 106 -0.17 20.52 -19.35
C LYS A 106 0.95 20.80 -20.34
#